data_AF-A0A1M4IQG8-F1
#
_entry.id   AF-A0A1M4IQG8-F1
#
_cell.length_a   1.000
_cell.length_b   1.000
_cell.length_c   1.000
_cell.angle_alpha   90.00
_cell.angle_beta   90.00
_cell.angle_gamma   90.00
#
_symmetry.space_group_name_H-M   'P 1'
#
loop_
_entity.id
_entity.type
_entity.pdbx_description
1 polymer ?
#
loop_
_entity_poly.entity_id
_entity_poly.type
_entity_poly.pdbx_seq_one_letter_code
_entity_poly.pdbx_strand_id
1 'polypeptide(L)'
;MRPNSELFLVLGWLWSAPLAFGYFCAWWAQQHGRSALGWFLFGFLLLPVAGLWLLAINGDDRDGRGESKDKSIGRGDLLATRKDVI
;
A
#
# COMPACT_ATOMS: atom_id res chain seq x y z
N MET A 1 10.39 -30.90 21.55
CA MET A 1 10.01 -30.32 20.24
C MET A 1 11.14 -29.43 19.79
N ARG A 2 11.78 -29.69 18.64
CA ARG A 2 12.87 -28.84 18.13
C ARG A 2 12.25 -27.55 17.55
N PRO A 3 12.85 -26.38 17.77
CA PRO A 3 12.39 -25.15 17.14
C PRO A 3 12.54 -25.27 15.62
N ASN A 4 11.50 -24.89 14.86
CA ASN A 4 11.52 -24.92 13.40
C ASN A 4 12.41 -23.78 12.90
N SER A 5 13.66 -24.07 12.55
CA SER A 5 14.64 -23.09 12.05
C SER A 5 14.11 -22.26 10.87
N GLU A 6 13.36 -22.90 9.97
CA GLU A 6 12.68 -22.26 8.84
C GLU A 6 11.76 -21.13 9.28
N LEU A 7 11.01 -21.32 10.38
CA LEU A 7 10.09 -20.30 10.89
C LEU A 7 10.84 -19.06 11.35
N PHE A 8 12.00 -19.22 11.99
CA PHE A 8 12.84 -18.09 12.41
C PHE A 8 13.43 -17.34 11.23
N LEU A 9 13.83 -18.05 10.17
CA LEU A 9 14.33 -17.43 8.95
C LEU A 9 13.23 -16.61 8.26
N VAL A 10 12.03 -17.18 8.12
CA VAL A 10 10.89 -16.49 7.52
C VAL A 10 10.49 -15.26 8.32
N LEU A 11 10.40 -15.39 9.65
CA LEU A 11 10.10 -14.25 10.53
C LEU A 11 11.20 -13.18 10.46
N GLY A 12 12.46 -13.57 10.47
CA GLY A 12 13.58 -12.64 10.33
C GLY A 12 13.54 -11.87 9.02
N TRP A 13 13.28 -12.56 7.91
CA TRP A 13 13.14 -11.94 6.60
C TRP A 13 11.93 -11.00 6.53
N LEU A 14 10.77 -11.43 7.02
CA LEU A 14 9.54 -10.64 7.00
C LEU A 14 9.67 -9.34 7.81
N TRP A 15 10.33 -9.40 8.98
CA TRP A 15 10.47 -8.26 9.88
C TRP A 15 11.72 -7.42 9.65
N SER A 16 12.61 -7.83 8.75
CA SER A 16 13.86 -7.10 8.46
C SER A 16 13.62 -5.66 7.99
N ALA A 17 12.69 -5.45 7.06
CA ALA A 17 12.40 -4.13 6.50
C ALA A 17 11.75 -3.17 7.52
N PRO A 18 10.69 -3.56 8.26
CA PRO A 18 10.17 -2.74 9.36
C PRO A 18 11.22 -2.39 10.42
N LEU A 19 12.08 -3.34 10.79
CA LEU A 19 13.16 -3.10 11.75
C LEU A 19 14.17 -2.09 11.23
N ALA A 20 14.65 -2.25 10.00
CA ALA A 20 15.61 -1.34 9.39
C ALA A 20 15.06 0.10 9.30
N PHE A 21 13.79 0.24 8.91
CA PHE A 21 13.14 1.54 8.84
C PHE A 21 12.92 2.17 10.24
N GLY A 22 12.53 1.36 11.23
CA GLY A 22 12.46 1.80 12.63
C GLY A 22 13.82 2.30 13.14
N TYR A 23 14.91 1.59 12.84
CA TYR A 23 16.27 2.03 13.19
C TYR A 23 16.65 3.37 12.54
N PHE A 24 16.32 3.54 11.27
CA PHE A 24 16.55 4.81 10.58
C PHE A 24 15.78 5.97 11.24
N CYS A 25 14.50 5.77 11.58
CA CYS A 25 13.71 6.79 12.29
C CYS A 25 14.29 7.10 13.68
N ALA A 26 14.75 6.08 14.40
CA ALA A 26 15.37 6.23 15.71
C ALA A 26 16.67 7.05 15.62
N TRP A 27 17.53 6.72 14.65
CA TRP A 27 18.76 7.46 14.37
C TRP A 27 18.47 8.92 14.04
N TRP A 28 17.51 9.18 13.15
CA TRP A 28 17.11 10.54 12.79
C TRP A 28 16.60 11.31 14.02
N ALA A 29 15.81 10.68 14.88
CA ALA A 29 15.29 11.30 16.09
C ALA A 29 16.39 11.68 17.08
N GLN A 30 17.43 10.83 17.22
CA GLN A 30 18.60 11.12 18.06
C GLN A 30 19.33 12.38 17.59
N GLN A 31 19.51 12.55 16.28
CA GLN A 31 20.17 13.74 15.71
C GLN A 31 19.39 15.04 15.97
N HIS A 32 18.09 14.94 16.24
CA HIS A 32 17.20 16.10 16.45
C HIS A 32 16.80 16.28 17.92
N GLY A 33 17.47 15.59 18.86
CA GLY A 33 17.17 15.68 20.30
C GLY A 33 15.78 15.16 20.69
N ARG A 34 15.21 14.24 19.91
CA ARG A 34 13.90 13.63 20.15
C ARG A 34 14.02 12.21 20.71
N SER A 35 12.93 11.66 21.23
CA SER A 35 12.90 10.32 21.82
C SER A 35 13.16 9.21 20.80
N ALA A 36 14.35 8.62 20.84
CA ALA A 36 14.75 7.54 19.93
C ALA A 36 13.77 6.35 19.91
N LEU A 37 13.32 5.92 21.10
CA LEU A 37 12.42 4.77 21.26
C LEU A 37 11.02 5.03 20.66
N GLY A 38 10.48 6.23 20.88
CA GLY A 38 9.18 6.61 20.30
C GLY A 38 9.22 6.62 18.78
N TRP A 39 10.30 7.16 18.21
CA TRP A 39 10.48 7.20 16.75
C TRP A 39 10.83 5.83 16.15
N PHE A 40 11.52 4.96 16.90
CA PHE A 40 11.71 3.56 16.52
C PHE A 40 10.38 2.84 16.35
N LEU A 41 9.53 2.86 17.40
CA LEU A 41 8.23 2.20 17.39
C LEU A 41 7.32 2.78 16.31
N PHE A 42 7.36 4.10 16.14
CA PHE A 42 6.65 4.78 15.06
C PHE A 42 7.06 4.23 13.69
N GLY A 43 8.35 4.23 13.35
CA GLY A 43 8.82 3.72 12.06
C GLY A 43 8.51 2.23 11.88
N PHE A 44 8.80 1.41 12.90
CA PHE A 44 8.58 -0.03 12.87
C PHE A 44 7.12 -0.40 12.59
N LEU A 45 6.16 0.31 13.18
CA LEU A 45 4.72 0.06 12.98
C LEU A 45 4.16 0.75 11.74
N LEU A 46 4.77 1.85 11.28
CA LEU A 46 4.30 2.57 10.10
C LEU A 46 4.34 1.70 8.85
N LEU A 47 5.41 0.92 8.66
CA LEU A 47 5.59 0.12 7.43
C LEU A 47 4.52 -0.99 7.28
N PRO A 48 4.24 -1.83 8.29
CA PRO A 48 3.16 -2.82 8.22
C PRO A 48 1.78 -2.17 8.06
N VAL A 49 1.49 -1.08 8.80
CA VAL A 49 0.20 -0.39 8.72
C VAL A 49 -0.01 0.22 7.34
N ALA A 50 1.00 0.88 6.77
CA ALA A 50 0.96 1.40 5.41
C ALA A 50 0.78 0.29 4.37
N GLY A 51 1.43 -0.86 4.55
CA GLY A 51 1.25 -2.02 3.69
C GLY A 51 -0.18 -2.57 3.71
N LEU A 52 -0.78 -2.69 4.90
CA LEU A 52 -2.18 -3.10 5.06
C LEU A 52 -3.14 -2.06 4.47
N TRP A 53 -2.88 -0.77 4.68
CA TRP A 53 -3.69 0.31 4.10
C TRP A 53 -3.63 0.29 2.57
N LEU A 54 -2.42 0.16 2.00
CA LEU A 54 -2.23 0.04 0.56
C LEU A 54 -2.96 -1.18 0.00
N LEU A 55 -2.93 -2.31 0.71
CA LEU A 55 -3.66 -3.52 0.31
C LEU A 55 -5.17 -3.30 0.37
N ALA A 56 -5.68 -2.60 1.38
CA ALA A 56 -7.10 -2.29 1.53
C ALA A 56 -7.62 -1.42 0.38
N ILE A 57 -6.92 -0.34 0.04
CA ILE A 57 -7.33 0.56 -1.06
C ILE A 57 -7.22 -0.14 -2.43
N ASN A 58 -6.18 -0.96 -2.65
CA ASN A 58 -6.07 -1.75 -3.88
C ASN A 58 -7.10 -2.89 -3.96
N GLY A 59 -7.61 -3.36 -2.81
CA GLY A 59 -8.71 -4.31 -2.73
C GLY A 59 -10.03 -3.68 -3.17
N ASP A 60 -10.33 -2.49 -2.67
CA ASP A 60 -11.55 -1.73 -2.99
C ASP A 60 -11.64 -1.42 -4.51
N ASP A 61 -10.52 -1.05 -5.14
CA ASP A 61 -10.42 -0.81 -6.59
C ASP A 61 -10.62 -2.08 -7.46
N ARG A 62 -10.50 -3.28 -6.87
CA ARG A 62 -10.72 -4.56 -7.56
C ARG A 62 -12.17 -5.01 -7.49
N ASP A 63 -12.87 -4.68 -6.40
CA ASP A 63 -14.29 -5.00 -6.22
C ASP A 63 -15.18 -4.10 -7.09
N GLY A 64 -14.73 -2.89 -7.45
CA GLY A 64 -15.38 -2.02 -8.44
C GLY A 64 -15.25 -2.47 -9.91
N ARG A 65 -14.49 -3.53 -10.20
CA ARG A 65 -14.24 -4.02 -11.58
C ARG A 65 -15.30 -5.01 -12.09
N GLY A 66 -16.28 -5.35 -11.24
CA GLY A 66 -17.45 -6.17 -11.59
C GLY A 66 -18.74 -5.38 -11.80
N GLU A 67 -18.80 -4.09 -11.42
CA GLU A 67 -19.93 -3.26 -11.82
C GLU A 67 -19.67 -2.80 -13.25
N SER A 68 -20.22 -3.54 -14.21
CA SER A 68 -20.51 -2.99 -15.52
C SER A 68 -21.37 -1.75 -15.29
N LYS A 69 -20.74 -0.58 -15.16
CA LYS A 69 -21.37 0.67 -15.55
C LYS A 69 -21.58 0.54 -17.05
N ASP A 70 -22.65 -0.15 -17.40
CA ASP A 70 -23.47 0.12 -18.56
C ASP A 70 -23.93 1.58 -18.42
N LYS A 71 -22.97 2.48 -18.63
CA LYS A 71 -23.24 3.83 -19.02
C LYS A 71 -23.64 3.69 -20.49
N SER A 72 -24.91 3.35 -20.67
CA SER A 72 -25.76 3.79 -21.76
C SER A 72 -25.81 5.34 -21.78
N ILE A 73 -24.65 5.99 -21.75
CA ILE A 73 -24.51 7.41 -22.06
C ILE A 73 -24.46 7.43 -23.57
N GLY A 74 -25.66 7.58 -24.14
CA GLY A 74 -25.87 7.95 -25.52
C GLY A 74 -24.93 9.10 -25.88
N ARG A 75 -23.83 8.76 -26.53
CA ARG A 75 -22.88 9.71 -27.09
C ARG A 75 -23.46 10.14 -28.42
N GLY A 76 -24.42 11.06 -28.38
CA GLY A 76 -25.03 11.69 -29.57
C GLY A 76 -24.00 12.37 -30.49
N ASP A 77 -22.78 12.53 -30.00
CA ASP A 77 -21.59 12.96 -30.74
C ASP A 77 -21.15 11.94 -31.83
N LEU A 78 -21.57 10.68 -31.73
CA LEU A 78 -21.31 9.65 -32.75
C LEU A 78 -22.38 9.60 -33.85
N LEU A 79 -23.46 10.39 -33.73
CA LEU A 79 -24.46 10.57 -34.79
C LEU A 79 -24.13 11.77 -35.68
N ALA A 80 -23.22 12.66 -35.27
CA ALA A 80 -22.84 13.84 -36.04
C ALA A 80 -21.86 13.52 -37.20
N THR A 81 -21.21 12.35 -37.21
CA THR A 81 -20.22 12.00 -38.25
C THR A 81 -20.82 11.54 -39.58
N ARG A 82 -22.15 11.57 -39.76
CA ARG A 82 -22.77 11.12 -41.02
C ARG A 82 -23.77 12.09 -41.64
N LYS A 83 -23.48 13.39 -41.61
CA LYS A 83 -24.34 14.40 -42.27
C LYS A 83 -23.62 15.40 -43.17
N ASP A 84 -22.54 15.02 -43.86
CA ASP A 84 -21.93 15.87 -44.91
C ASP A 84 -21.53 15.06 -46.17
N VAL A 85 -22.48 14.31 -46.74
CA VAL A 85 -22.39 13.83 -48.14
C VAL A 85 -23.66 14.24 -48.88
N ILE A 86 -23.64 15.46 -49.43
CA ILE A 86 -24.42 15.88 -50.59
C ILE A 86 -23.47 16.65 -51.50
#